data_AF-A0AAW9KBA4-F1
#
_entry.id   AF-A0AAW9KBA4-F1
#
_cell.length_a   1.000
_cell.length_b   1.000
_cell.length_c   1.000
_cell.angle_alpha   90.00
_cell.angle_beta   90.00
_cell.angle_gamma   90.00
#
_symmetry.space_group_name_H-M   'P 1'
#
loop_
_entity.id
_entity.type
_entity.pdbx_description
1 polymer ?
#
loop_
_entity_poly.entity_id
_entity_poly.type
_entity_poly.pdbx_seq_one_letter_code
_entity_poly.pdbx_strand_id
1 'polypeptide(L)'
;SKSCDYVRTDRIAQNVIWKSPTEYGELDITINLSKPEKDPKAIAAAKNLPPSKYPKCLLCKENEGYRGRLNHPARQNLRTIPISLKSEHWYLQYSPYAYYNEHCIIFSVEHDPMKITKNTFDRILE
;
A
#
# COMPACT_ATOMS: atom_id res chain seq x y z
N SER A 1 -1.61 12.00 -9.63
CA SER A 1 -1.74 11.29 -8.32
C SER A 1 -1.80 12.25 -7.15
N LYS A 2 -0.89 13.24 -7.04
CA LYS A 2 -0.89 14.23 -5.94
C LYS A 2 -2.07 15.22 -6.00
N SER A 3 -2.45 15.66 -7.20
CA SER A 3 -3.54 16.63 -7.43
C SER A 3 -4.96 16.09 -7.31
N CYS A 4 -5.14 14.78 -7.11
CA CYS A 4 -6.45 14.15 -6.90
C CYS A 4 -6.61 13.56 -5.48
N ASP A 5 -5.80 14.04 -4.52
CA ASP A 5 -5.72 13.56 -3.13
C ASP A 5 -5.53 12.04 -2.98
N TYR A 6 -5.04 11.40 -4.05
CA TYR A 6 -4.76 9.97 -4.04
C TYR A 6 -3.53 9.66 -3.19
N VAL A 7 -2.47 10.44 -3.38
CA VAL A 7 -1.34 10.50 -2.44
C VAL A 7 -1.68 11.58 -1.43
N ARG A 8 -1.83 11.21 -0.15
CA ARG A 8 -2.30 12.11 0.91
C ARG A 8 -1.19 13.03 1.40
N THR A 9 -0.78 13.96 0.54
CA THR A 9 0.31 14.91 0.80
C THR A 9 0.04 15.79 2.01
N ASP A 10 -1.22 16.14 2.24
CA ASP A 10 -1.71 16.85 3.43
C ASP A 10 -1.36 16.11 4.74
N ARG A 11 -1.57 14.80 4.77
CA ARG A 11 -1.29 13.97 5.95
C ARG A 11 0.18 13.63 6.08
N ILE A 12 0.88 13.48 4.96
CA ILE A 12 2.33 13.26 4.95
C ILE A 12 3.06 14.49 5.51
N ALA A 13 2.55 15.70 5.25
CA ALA A 13 3.10 16.94 5.80
C ALA A 13 3.03 17.02 7.34
N GLN A 14 2.19 16.21 7.98
CA GLN A 14 2.10 16.13 9.44
C GLN A 14 3.12 15.18 10.06
N ASN A 15 3.93 14.48 9.25
CA ASN A 15 4.94 13.57 9.77
C ASN A 15 5.98 14.31 10.60
N VAL A 16 6.40 13.70 11.70
CA VAL A 16 7.48 14.25 12.53
C VAL A 16 8.80 13.66 12.04
N ILE A 17 9.74 14.52 11.70
CA ILE A 17 11.04 14.16 11.14
C ILE A 17 12.14 14.65 12.08
N TRP A 18 13.03 13.75 12.47
CA TRP A 18 14.26 14.06 13.18
C TRP A 18 15.46 13.65 12.35
N LYS A 19 16.42 14.56 12.21
CA LYS A 19 17.67 14.33 11.49
C LYS A 19 18.79 14.34 12.51
N SER A 20 19.62 13.31 12.54
CA SER A 20 20.77 13.21 13.45
C SER A 20 22.05 12.95 12.67
N PRO A 21 23.14 13.72 12.89
CA PRO A 21 24.42 13.41 12.26
C PRO A 21 24.97 12.09 12.83
N THR A 22 25.54 11.26 11.97
CA THR A 22 26.27 10.04 12.31
C THR A 22 27.58 9.99 11.55
N GLU A 23 28.49 9.11 11.94
CA GLU A 23 29.77 8.90 11.24
C GLU A 23 29.60 8.40 9.79
N TYR A 24 28.41 7.88 9.42
CA TYR A 24 28.10 7.37 8.08
C TYR A 24 27.16 8.30 7.28
N GLY A 25 26.84 9.49 7.80
CA GLY A 25 25.92 10.44 7.17
C GLY A 25 24.75 10.85 8.07
N GLU A 26 23.76 11.52 7.48
CA GLU A 26 22.58 11.98 8.22
C GLU A 26 21.56 10.84 8.38
N LEU A 27 21.20 10.53 9.63
CA LEU A 27 20.15 9.59 9.96
C LEU A 27 18.80 10.32 10.00
N ASP A 28 17.92 9.96 9.07
CA ASP A 28 16.54 10.47 9.01
C ASP A 28 15.58 9.49 9.72
N ILE A 29 14.98 9.94 10.82
CA ILE A 29 13.95 9.21 11.57
C ILE A 29 12.61 9.91 11.35
N THR A 30 11.63 9.20 10.81
CA THR A 30 10.29 9.76 10.53
C THR A 30 9.19 8.95 11.20
N ILE A 31 8.30 9.62 11.95
CA ILE A 31 7.03 9.05 12.40
C ILE A 31 5.96 9.37 11.38
N ASN A 32 5.42 8.34 10.73
CA ASN A 32 4.37 8.49 9.73
C ASN A 32 2.98 8.56 10.39
N LEU A 33 2.45 9.77 10.54
CA LEU A 33 1.12 10.02 11.10
C LEU A 33 -0.01 9.89 10.07
N SER A 34 0.32 9.74 8.79
CA SER A 34 -0.68 9.64 7.71
C SER A 34 -1.43 8.30 7.69
N LYS A 35 -0.86 7.26 8.29
CA LYS A 35 -1.45 5.93 8.37
C LYS A 35 -2.37 5.88 9.61
N PRO A 36 -3.68 5.60 9.45
CA PRO A 36 -4.55 5.44 10.61
C PRO A 36 -4.10 4.25 11.45
N GLU A 37 -3.73 4.52 12.70
CA GLU A 37 -3.45 3.48 13.68
C GLU A 37 -4.74 2.71 13.97
N LYS A 38 -4.64 1.37 14.06
CA LYS A 38 -5.80 0.54 14.37
C LYS A 38 -5.86 0.33 15.87
N ASP A 39 -6.96 0.73 16.48
CA ASP A 39 -7.24 0.44 17.89
C ASP A 39 -7.16 -1.09 18.13
N PRO A 40 -6.37 -1.57 19.11
CA PRO A 40 -6.34 -2.97 19.52
C PRO A 40 -7.72 -3.60 19.73
N LYS A 41 -8.69 -2.85 20.26
CA LYS A 41 -10.07 -3.32 20.42
C LYS A 41 -10.75 -3.58 19.07
N ALA A 42 -10.53 -2.70 18.09
CA ALA A 42 -11.03 -2.88 16.74
C ALA A 42 -10.36 -4.08 16.03
N ILE A 43 -9.08 -4.35 16.32
CA ILE A 43 -8.37 -5.54 15.81
C ILE A 43 -8.99 -6.83 16.37
N ALA A 44 -9.23 -6.88 17.68
CA ALA A 44 -9.85 -8.02 18.33
C ALA A 44 -11.28 -8.29 17.80
N ALA A 45 -12.09 -7.24 17.65
CA ALA A 45 -13.42 -7.34 17.08
C ALA A 45 -13.40 -7.82 15.62
N ALA A 46 -12.45 -7.33 14.81
CA ALA A 46 -12.31 -7.72 13.41
C ALA A 46 -11.92 -9.19 13.22
N LYS A 47 -11.18 -9.79 14.18
CA LYS A 47 -10.79 -11.21 14.13
C LYS A 47 -11.99 -12.16 14.19
N ASN A 48 -13.07 -11.75 14.85
CA ASN A 48 -14.27 -12.57 15.02
C ASN A 48 -15.30 -12.36 13.90
N LEU A 49 -15.10 -11.37 13.02
CA LEU A 49 -15.98 -11.15 11.89
C LEU A 49 -15.68 -12.15 10.77
N PRO A 50 -16.71 -12.59 10.01
CA PRO A 50 -16.49 -13.44 8.86
C PRO A 50 -15.56 -12.74 7.84
N PRO A 51 -14.64 -13.47 7.21
CA PRO A 51 -13.74 -12.89 6.23
C PRO A 51 -14.54 -12.25 5.11
N SER A 52 -14.14 -11.05 4.69
CA SER A 52 -14.80 -10.38 3.59
C SER A 52 -14.66 -11.19 2.31
N LYS A 53 -15.76 -11.29 1.56
CA LYS A 53 -15.76 -11.93 0.25
C LYS A 53 -15.27 -11.00 -0.87
N TYR A 54 -15.35 -9.68 -0.69
CA TYR A 54 -15.03 -8.70 -1.74
C TYR A 54 -14.81 -7.27 -1.22
N PRO A 55 -13.71 -6.58 -1.57
CA PRO A 55 -12.46 -7.13 -2.09
C PRO A 55 -11.83 -8.10 -1.08
N LYS A 56 -11.13 -9.14 -1.56
CA LYS A 56 -10.53 -10.18 -0.69
C LYS A 56 -9.45 -9.61 0.24
N CYS A 57 -8.69 -8.61 -0.23
CA CYS A 57 -7.73 -7.87 0.58
C CYS A 57 -7.61 -6.41 0.11
N LEU A 58 -6.69 -5.65 0.72
CA LEU A 58 -6.46 -4.23 0.42
C LEU A 58 -5.65 -3.95 -0.85
N LEU A 59 -5.07 -4.99 -1.47
CA LEU A 59 -4.23 -4.88 -2.67
C LEU A 59 -4.89 -5.45 -3.92
N CYS A 60 -5.95 -6.24 -3.76
CA CYS A 60 -6.74 -6.80 -4.85
C CYS A 60 -7.18 -5.72 -5.86
N LYS A 61 -7.16 -6.03 -7.17
CA LYS A 61 -7.58 -5.10 -8.25
C LYS A 61 -9.01 -4.59 -8.07
N GLU A 62 -9.86 -5.38 -7.42
CA GLU A 62 -11.24 -5.05 -7.04
C GLU A 62 -11.36 -3.80 -6.14
N ASN A 63 -10.25 -3.34 -5.58
CA ASN A 63 -10.21 -2.08 -4.84
C ASN A 63 -10.31 -0.85 -5.75
N GLU A 64 -9.98 -0.95 -7.04
CA GLU A 64 -10.03 0.20 -7.94
C GLU A 64 -11.46 0.73 -8.04
N GLY A 65 -11.68 1.99 -7.66
CA GLY A 65 -13.01 2.58 -7.63
C GLY A 65 -13.89 2.16 -6.45
N TYR A 66 -13.41 1.30 -5.53
CA TYR A 66 -14.26 0.74 -4.47
C TYR A 66 -14.73 1.82 -3.49
N ARG A 67 -16.04 1.88 -3.23
CA ARG A 67 -16.65 2.91 -2.37
C ARG A 67 -16.25 2.77 -0.88
N GLY A 68 -15.79 1.60 -0.47
CA GLY A 68 -15.49 1.31 0.93
C GLY A 68 -16.72 0.89 1.73
N ARG A 69 -16.48 0.42 2.95
CA ARG A 69 -17.45 0.04 3.98
C ARG A 69 -16.78 0.17 5.35
N LEU A 70 -17.52 -0.05 6.44
CA LEU A 70 -17.03 0.17 7.80
C LEU A 70 -15.66 -0.47 8.10
N ASN A 71 -15.44 -1.70 7.63
CA ASN A 71 -14.21 -2.46 7.84
C ASN A 71 -13.28 -2.52 6.61
N HIS A 72 -13.53 -1.71 5.58
CA HIS A 72 -12.70 -1.67 4.36
C HIS A 72 -12.67 -0.27 3.76
N PRO A 73 -11.50 0.37 3.66
CA PRO A 73 -11.41 1.77 3.31
C PRO A 73 -11.90 2.05 1.89
N ALA A 74 -12.42 3.25 1.66
CA ALA A 74 -12.72 3.73 0.32
C ALA A 74 -11.43 3.85 -0.52
N ARG A 75 -11.57 3.55 -1.81
CA ARG A 75 -10.51 3.48 -2.83
C ARG A 75 -10.99 4.03 -4.18
N GLN A 76 -11.91 4.99 -4.16
CA GLN A 76 -12.48 5.62 -5.37
C GLN A 76 -11.42 6.26 -6.28
N ASN A 77 -10.37 6.83 -5.68
CA ASN A 77 -9.27 7.48 -6.41
C ASN A 77 -8.12 6.50 -6.72
N LEU A 78 -8.20 5.24 -6.28
CA LEU A 78 -7.22 4.21 -6.61
C LEU A 78 -7.20 4.00 -8.11
N ARG A 79 -6.01 4.04 -8.70
CA ARG A 79 -5.79 3.75 -10.12
C ARG A 79 -4.67 2.75 -10.24
N THR A 80 -4.88 1.75 -11.09
CA THR A 80 -3.89 0.72 -11.38
C THR A 80 -3.45 0.81 -12.83
N ILE A 81 -2.20 0.46 -13.08
CA ILE A 81 -1.62 0.42 -14.43
C ILE A 81 -1.30 -1.05 -14.71
N PRO A 82 -1.87 -1.66 -15.76
CA PRO A 82 -1.50 -3.01 -16.15
C PRO A 82 -0.06 -3.04 -16.65
N ILE A 83 0.71 -4.01 -16.17
CA ILE A 83 2.09 -4.26 -16.58
C ILE A 83 2.29 -5.76 -16.83
N SER A 84 3.39 -6.11 -17.50
CA SER A 84 3.79 -7.50 -17.71
C SER A 84 5.13 -7.77 -17.06
N LEU A 85 5.21 -8.83 -16.27
CA LEU A 85 6.45 -9.36 -15.68
C LEU A 85 6.52 -10.84 -16.05
N LYS A 86 7.62 -11.29 -16.66
CA LYS A 86 7.79 -12.67 -17.13
C LYS A 86 6.65 -13.18 -18.03
N SER A 87 6.10 -12.30 -18.87
CA SER A 87 4.90 -12.58 -19.68
C SER A 87 3.63 -12.89 -18.87
N GLU A 88 3.64 -12.68 -17.55
CA GLU A 88 2.45 -12.74 -16.70
C GLU A 88 1.83 -11.34 -16.59
N HIS A 89 0.53 -11.28 -16.29
CA HIS A 89 -0.18 -10.02 -16.07
C HIS A 89 -0.09 -9.58 -14.62
N TRP A 90 0.29 -8.32 -14.42
CA TRP A 90 0.48 -7.68 -13.12
C TRP A 90 -0.13 -6.27 -13.13
N TYR A 91 -0.27 -5.69 -11.95
CA TYR A 91 -0.70 -4.30 -11.79
C TYR A 91 0.30 -3.51 -10.97
N LEU A 92 0.54 -2.27 -11.39
CA LEU A 92 1.28 -1.27 -10.65
C LEU A 92 0.29 -0.23 -10.09
N GLN A 93 0.47 0.15 -8.84
CA GLN A 93 -0.20 1.30 -8.23
C GLN A 93 0.79 2.14 -7.45
N TYR A 94 0.58 3.45 -7.41
CA TYR A 94 1.27 4.29 -6.43
C TYR A 94 0.76 3.99 -5.02
N SER A 95 1.65 3.94 -4.03
CA SER A 95 1.23 3.85 -2.63
C SER A 95 0.55 5.17 -2.22
N PRO A 96 -0.63 5.13 -1.57
CA PRO A 96 -1.28 6.34 -1.04
C PRO A 96 -0.50 6.96 0.14
N TYR A 97 0.39 6.17 0.77
CA TYR A 97 1.30 6.58 1.83
C TYR A 97 2.71 6.59 1.22
N ALA A 98 3.08 7.72 0.62
CA ALA A 98 4.39 7.87 0.01
C ALA A 98 5.47 8.00 1.10
N TYR A 99 6.46 7.11 1.08
CA TYR A 99 7.69 7.22 1.89
C TYR A 99 8.85 7.73 1.04
N TYR A 100 8.82 7.45 -0.26
CA TYR A 100 9.79 7.87 -1.26
C TYR A 100 9.09 8.67 -2.35
N ASN A 101 9.86 9.45 -3.11
CA ASN A 101 9.30 10.26 -4.20
C ASN A 101 8.52 9.40 -5.21
N GLU A 102 9.09 8.24 -5.57
CA GLU A 102 8.46 7.20 -6.38
C GLU A 102 8.23 5.95 -5.53
N HIS A 103 7.10 5.89 -4.82
CA HIS A 103 6.71 4.72 -4.05
C HIS A 103 5.56 3.97 -4.72
N CYS A 104 5.90 2.91 -5.43
CA CYS A 104 4.95 2.06 -6.15
C CYS A 104 4.84 0.68 -5.51
N ILE A 105 3.70 0.04 -5.73
CA ILE A 105 3.39 -1.33 -5.32
C ILE A 105 3.02 -2.09 -6.58
N ILE A 106 3.69 -3.22 -6.80
CA ILE A 106 3.35 -4.16 -7.86
C ILE A 106 2.65 -5.37 -7.23
N PHE A 107 1.54 -5.81 -7.82
CA PHE A 107 0.75 -6.93 -7.32
C PHE A 107 0.16 -7.77 -8.45
N SER A 108 -0.01 -9.06 -8.19
CA SER A 108 -0.54 -10.03 -9.14
C SER A 108 -2.02 -9.75 -9.43
N VAL A 109 -2.46 -10.12 -10.64
CA VAL A 109 -3.90 -10.14 -10.99
C VAL A 109 -4.66 -11.10 -10.08
N GLU A 110 -4.03 -12.22 -9.73
CA GLU A 110 -4.61 -13.26 -8.89
C GLU A 110 -4.34 -13.02 -7.41
N HIS A 111 -5.32 -13.37 -6.57
CA HIS A 111 -5.19 -13.29 -5.12
C HIS A 111 -4.54 -14.56 -4.58
N ASP A 112 -3.22 -14.55 -4.47
CA ASP A 112 -2.44 -15.66 -3.93
C ASP A 112 -1.75 -15.30 -2.60
N PRO A 113 -1.53 -16.28 -1.70
CA PRO A 113 -0.70 -16.09 -0.52
C PRO A 113 0.70 -15.58 -0.89
N MET A 114 1.17 -14.57 -0.16
CA MET A 114 2.50 -14.00 -0.40
C MET A 114 3.59 -15.05 -0.11
N LYS A 115 4.38 -15.37 -1.14
CA LYS A 115 5.49 -16.31 -1.05
C LYS A 115 6.68 -15.81 -1.84
N ILE A 116 7.86 -15.85 -1.22
CA ILE A 116 9.12 -15.62 -1.91
C ILE A 116 9.57 -16.95 -2.53
N THR A 117 9.81 -16.94 -3.83
CA THR A 117 10.25 -18.09 -4.61
C THR A 117 11.35 -17.66 -5.58
N LYS A 118 12.00 -18.60 -6.26
CA LYS A 118 12.94 -18.26 -7.34
C LYS A 118 12.28 -17.36 -8.40
N ASN A 119 11.03 -17.67 -8.79
CA ASN A 119 10.28 -16.87 -9.75
C ASN A 119 10.01 -15.44 -9.26
N THR A 120 10.00 -15.19 -7.95
CA THR A 120 9.90 -13.84 -7.40
C THR A 120 11.10 -12.99 -7.82
N PHE A 121 12.32 -13.55 -7.75
CA PHE A 121 13.52 -12.84 -8.19
C PHE A 121 13.57 -12.74 -9.71
N ASP A 122 13.19 -13.80 -10.42
CA ASP A 122 13.16 -13.79 -11.89
C ASP A 122 12.22 -12.72 -12.45
N ARG A 123 11.13 -12.37 -11.74
CA ARG A 123 10.21 -11.27 -12.10
C ARG A 123 10.76 -9.88 -11.75
N ILE A 124 11.64 -9.77 -10.75
CA ILE A 124 12.20 -8.49 -10.28
C ILE A 124 13.43 -8.09 -11.10
N LEU A 125 14.19 -9.08 -11.57
CA LEU A 125 15.48 -8.90 -12.24
C LEU A 125 15.41 -8.95 -13.79
N GLU A 126 14.21 -9.04 -14.35
CA GLU A 126 13.99 -8.86 -15.80
C GLU A 126 14.24 -7.41 -16.22
#